data_AF-Q3KRA7-F1
#
_entry.id   AF-Q3KRA7-F1
#
_cell.length_a   1.000
_cell.length_b   1.000
_cell.length_c   1.000
_cell.angle_alpha   90.00
_cell.angle_beta   90.00
_cell.angle_gamma   90.00
#
_symmetry.space_group_name_H-M   'P 1'
#
loop_
_entity.id
_entity.type
_entity.pdbx_description
1 polymer ?
#
loop_
_entity_poly.entity_id
_entity_poly.type
_entity_poly.pdbx_seq_one_letter_code
_entity_poly.pdbx_strand_id
1 'polypeptide(L)'
;MFSMRIVCLVLSVVGTAWTADSGEGDFLAEGGGVRGPRVVERHQSACKDSDWPFCSDEDWNYKCPSGCRMKGLIDEVNQDFTNRINKLKNSLFEYQKNNKDSHSLTTNIMEILRGDFSSANNRDNTYNRVSEDLRSRIEVLKRKVIEKVQHIQLLQKNVRAQLVDMKRLEVDIDIKIRSCRGSCSRALAREVDLKDYEDQQKQLEQVIAKDLLPSRDRQHLPLHSSLGDRARLHLKTNKTAKKKKKKKKK
;
A
#
# COMPACT_ATOMS: atom_id res chain seq x y z
N MET A 1 7.12 11.79 17.65
CA MET A 1 8.30 10.96 17.33
C MET A 1 9.32 11.00 18.47
N PHE A 2 8.96 10.53 19.68
CA PHE A 2 9.87 10.45 20.84
C PHE A 2 9.55 9.17 21.62
N SER A 3 10.02 8.01 21.15
CA SER A 3 9.83 6.77 21.93
C SER A 3 10.98 5.76 21.78
N MET A 4 11.64 5.66 20.63
CA MET A 4 12.74 4.68 20.49
C MET A 4 14.06 5.10 21.18
N ARG A 5 14.38 6.40 21.25
CA ARG A 5 15.68 6.84 21.81
C ARG A 5 15.75 6.74 23.34
N ILE A 6 14.61 6.88 24.03
CA ILE A 6 14.55 6.81 25.50
C ILE A 6 14.62 5.35 25.95
N VAL A 7 13.96 4.43 25.22
CA VAL A 7 14.00 3.00 25.52
C VAL A 7 15.40 2.40 25.34
N CYS A 8 16.16 2.82 24.31
CA CYS A 8 17.54 2.37 24.12
C CYS A 8 18.52 2.88 25.19
N LEU A 9 18.28 4.07 25.76
CA LEU A 9 19.11 4.61 26.85
C LEU A 9 18.82 3.91 28.18
N VAL A 10 17.56 3.54 28.45
CA VAL A 10 17.23 2.78 29.67
C VAL A 10 17.79 1.35 29.60
N LEU A 11 17.76 0.69 28.44
CA LEU A 11 18.32 -0.66 28.27
C LEU A 11 19.85 -0.72 28.39
N SER A 12 20.57 0.34 28.01
CA SER A 12 22.04 0.39 28.13
C SER A 12 22.50 0.66 29.56
N VAL A 13 21.75 1.43 30.36
CA VAL A 13 22.07 1.69 31.78
C VAL A 13 21.72 0.49 32.68
N VAL A 14 20.66 -0.26 32.37
CA VAL A 14 20.32 -1.49 33.11
C VAL A 14 21.32 -2.62 32.81
N GLY A 15 21.90 -2.66 31.61
CA GLY A 15 22.94 -3.63 31.25
C GLY A 15 24.28 -3.40 31.97
N THR A 16 24.62 -2.15 32.30
CA THR A 16 25.85 -1.82 33.04
C THR A 16 25.72 -2.02 34.56
N ALA A 17 24.50 -2.10 35.10
CA ALA A 17 24.27 -2.39 36.52
C ALA A 17 24.37 -3.88 36.86
N TRP A 18 24.32 -4.78 35.86
CA TRP A 18 24.42 -6.23 36.04
C TRP A 18 25.81 -6.81 35.75
N THR A 19 26.81 -5.96 35.46
CA THR A 19 28.18 -6.41 35.14
C THR A 19 29.27 -5.77 35.99
N ALA A 20 28.90 -5.09 37.08
CA ALA A 20 29.84 -4.61 38.09
C ALA A 20 29.67 -5.44 39.36
N ASP A 21 30.73 -6.21 39.65
CA ASP A 21 31.08 -6.79 40.93
C ASP A 21 30.22 -7.93 41.48
N SER A 22 30.59 -9.16 41.09
CA SER A 22 30.54 -10.31 41.98
C SER A 22 31.95 -10.84 42.19
N GLY A 23 32.80 -10.00 42.77
CA GLY A 23 34.00 -10.44 43.47
C GLY A 23 33.62 -11.42 44.60
N GLU A 24 34.35 -12.54 44.62
CA GLU A 24 34.66 -13.37 45.79
C GLU A 24 33.58 -13.46 46.90
N GLY A 25 32.73 -14.49 46.87
CA GLY A 25 31.84 -14.73 48.03
C GLY A 25 31.09 -16.05 48.11
N ASP A 26 30.46 -16.53 47.04
CA ASP A 26 29.34 -17.49 47.21
C ASP A 26 29.67 -18.99 47.02
N PHE A 27 30.94 -19.37 46.90
CA PHE A 27 31.32 -20.79 46.88
C PHE A 27 31.80 -21.33 48.24
N LEU A 28 32.10 -20.44 49.21
CA LEU A 28 32.49 -20.81 50.57
C LEU A 28 31.29 -20.88 51.53
N ALA A 29 30.17 -20.20 51.22
CA ALA A 29 28.97 -20.16 52.06
C ALA A 29 28.05 -21.40 51.90
N GLU A 30 28.04 -22.05 50.73
CA GLU A 30 27.16 -23.19 50.42
C GLU A 30 27.81 -24.56 50.71
N GLY A 31 28.61 -24.66 51.78
CA GLY A 31 29.09 -25.96 52.29
C GLY A 31 30.09 -26.74 51.40
N GLY A 32 30.71 -26.10 50.40
CA GLY A 32 31.70 -26.72 49.50
C GLY A 32 33.07 -27.04 50.12
N GLY A 33 33.25 -26.78 51.42
CA GLY A 33 34.53 -26.91 52.14
C GLY A 33 34.83 -28.31 52.70
N VAL A 34 33.89 -29.27 52.65
CA VAL A 34 34.11 -30.61 53.20
C VAL A 34 34.31 -31.61 52.07
N ARG A 35 35.38 -31.42 51.29
CA ARG A 35 36.01 -32.57 50.63
C ARG A 35 36.80 -33.27 51.72
N GLY A 36 36.28 -34.40 52.20
CA GLY A 36 36.99 -35.32 53.10
C GLY A 36 38.43 -35.55 52.63
N PRO A 37 39.34 -35.95 53.53
CA PRO A 37 40.78 -35.93 53.27
C PRO A 37 41.03 -36.52 51.89
N ARG A 38 41.37 -35.65 50.92
CA ARG A 38 41.97 -36.15 49.71
C ARG A 38 43.23 -36.80 50.22
N VAL A 39 43.23 -38.12 50.16
CA VAL A 39 44.46 -38.88 50.07
C VAL A 39 45.21 -38.24 48.91
N VAL A 40 46.07 -37.27 49.22
CA VAL A 40 47.11 -36.79 48.32
C VAL A 40 48.14 -37.90 48.31
N GLU A 41 47.72 -39.02 47.75
CA GLU A 41 48.60 -40.06 47.28
C GLU A 41 48.44 -40.02 45.77
N ARG A 42 49.00 -38.96 45.18
CA ARG A 42 49.71 -39.20 43.94
C ARG A 42 50.85 -40.12 44.33
N HIS A 43 50.60 -41.43 44.39
CA HIS A 43 51.59 -42.35 43.90
C HIS A 43 51.91 -41.82 42.50
N GLN A 44 53.03 -41.09 42.40
CA GLN A 44 53.75 -40.98 41.15
C GLN A 44 53.97 -42.44 40.76
N SER A 45 53.12 -42.96 39.89
CA SER A 45 53.39 -44.25 39.29
C SER A 45 54.78 -44.11 38.68
N ALA A 46 55.63 -45.11 38.87
CA ALA A 46 56.95 -45.22 38.23
C ALA A 46 56.89 -45.18 36.67
N CYS A 47 55.71 -44.87 36.10
CA CYS A 47 55.47 -44.67 34.68
C CYS A 47 55.67 -43.21 34.25
N LYS A 48 55.79 -42.26 35.19
CA LYS A 48 56.04 -40.84 34.88
C LYS A 48 57.52 -40.45 34.97
N ASP A 49 58.42 -41.40 34.75
CA ASP A 49 59.85 -41.14 34.65
C ASP A 49 60.17 -40.65 33.23
N SER A 50 60.66 -39.40 33.15
CA SER A 50 60.85 -38.66 31.89
C SER A 50 62.31 -38.66 31.44
N ASP A 51 63.09 -39.67 31.83
CA ASP A 51 64.53 -39.78 31.55
C ASP A 51 64.84 -40.26 30.11
N TRP A 52 63.91 -40.06 29.17
CA TRP A 52 64.02 -40.48 27.78
C TRP A 52 64.46 -39.30 26.90
N PRO A 53 65.38 -39.49 25.94
CA PRO A 53 65.77 -38.44 25.00
C PRO A 53 64.61 -38.08 24.06
N PHE A 54 64.64 -36.86 23.51
CA PHE A 54 63.67 -36.43 22.49
C PHE A 54 63.74 -37.32 21.25
N CYS A 55 62.59 -37.68 20.70
CA CYS A 55 62.49 -38.49 19.48
C CYS A 55 62.85 -37.64 18.25
N SER A 56 63.53 -38.26 17.28
CA SER A 56 63.74 -37.71 15.94
C SER A 56 62.68 -38.24 14.96
N ASP A 57 62.52 -37.62 13.78
CA ASP A 57 61.48 -38.03 12.82
C ASP A 57 61.67 -39.47 12.32
N GLU A 58 62.92 -39.95 12.26
CA GLU A 58 63.29 -41.33 11.89
C GLU A 58 62.90 -42.37 12.96
N ASP A 59 62.62 -41.94 14.20
CA ASP A 59 62.18 -42.84 15.28
C ASP A 59 60.69 -43.18 15.16
N TRP A 60 59.92 -42.40 14.40
CA TRP A 60 58.53 -42.72 14.08
C TRP A 60 58.51 -44.01 13.24
N ASN A 61 57.54 -44.90 13.47
CA ASN A 61 57.47 -46.26 12.91
C ASN A 61 58.32 -47.32 13.64
N TYR A 62 59.47 -46.95 14.25
CA TYR A 62 60.28 -47.86 15.09
C TYR A 62 59.93 -47.77 16.58
N LYS A 63 59.63 -46.56 17.09
CA LYS A 63 59.12 -46.31 18.43
C LYS A 63 57.67 -45.85 18.33
N CYS A 64 56.76 -46.62 18.93
CA CYS A 64 55.32 -46.34 18.90
C CYS A 64 54.78 -45.99 20.29
N PRO A 65 53.77 -45.11 20.39
CA PRO A 65 53.11 -44.83 21.66
C PRO A 65 52.43 -46.09 22.21
N SER A 66 52.23 -46.11 23.53
CA SER A 66 51.55 -47.24 24.17
C SER A 66 50.10 -47.38 23.65
N GLY A 67 49.67 -48.62 23.46
CA GLY A 67 48.32 -48.93 22.97
C GLY A 67 47.22 -48.38 23.88
N CYS A 68 47.45 -48.30 25.20
CA CYS A 68 46.50 -47.71 26.15
C CYS A 68 46.28 -46.21 25.92
N ARG A 69 47.34 -45.45 25.59
CA ARG A 69 47.22 -44.01 25.27
C ARG A 69 46.47 -43.82 23.95
N MET A 70 46.81 -44.62 22.93
CA MET A 70 46.11 -44.56 21.65
C MET A 70 44.64 -44.95 21.79
N LYS A 71 44.33 -45.99 22.58
CA LYS A 71 42.95 -46.40 22.81
C LYS A 71 42.13 -45.32 23.51
N GLY A 72 42.70 -44.64 24.52
CA GLY A 72 42.06 -43.49 25.17
C GLY A 72 41.77 -42.34 24.21
N LEU A 73 42.75 -41.95 23.39
CA LEU A 73 42.58 -40.87 22.41
C LEU A 73 41.57 -41.24 21.31
N ILE A 74 41.59 -42.49 20.83
CA ILE A 74 40.64 -42.98 19.83
C ILE A 74 39.22 -42.93 20.41
N ASP A 75 39.02 -43.37 21.65
CA ASP A 75 37.70 -43.39 22.27
C ASP A 75 37.19 -41.98 22.61
N GLU A 76 38.06 -41.08 23.09
CA GLU A 76 37.75 -39.67 23.33
C GLU A 76 37.30 -38.96 22.04
N VAL A 77 38.09 -39.10 20.97
CA VAL A 77 37.77 -38.49 19.67
C VAL A 77 36.50 -39.08 19.05
N ASN A 78 36.29 -40.40 19.17
CA ASN A 78 35.06 -41.04 18.72
C ASN A 78 33.83 -40.55 19.49
N GLN A 79 33.97 -40.34 20.81
CA GLN A 79 32.91 -39.80 21.65
C GLN A 79 32.58 -38.35 21.23
N ASP A 80 33.59 -37.51 21.00
CA ASP A 80 33.41 -36.13 20.53
C ASP A 80 32.74 -36.06 19.16
N PHE A 81 33.15 -36.91 18.20
CA PHE A 81 32.49 -37.00 16.91
C PHE A 81 31.04 -37.44 17.06
N THR A 82 30.76 -38.41 17.92
CA THR A 82 29.39 -38.89 18.15
C THR A 82 28.52 -37.78 18.76
N ASN A 83 29.03 -37.06 19.76
CA ASN A 83 28.35 -35.93 20.39
C ASN A 83 28.06 -34.82 19.38
N ARG A 84 29.06 -34.47 18.56
CA ARG A 84 28.93 -33.42 17.53
C ARG A 84 27.95 -33.83 16.43
N ILE A 85 28.00 -35.08 15.99
CA ILE A 85 27.07 -35.63 14.99
C ILE A 85 25.64 -35.61 15.52
N ASN A 86 25.41 -35.98 16.78
CA ASN A 86 24.07 -35.96 17.37
C ASN A 86 23.52 -34.53 17.47
N LYS A 87 24.36 -33.56 17.87
CA LYS A 87 23.96 -32.14 17.88
C LYS A 87 23.61 -31.64 16.47
N LEU A 88 24.40 -32.00 15.47
CA LEU A 88 24.14 -31.66 14.07
C LEU A 88 22.83 -32.30 13.58
N LYS A 89 22.61 -33.59 13.82
CA LYS A 89 21.38 -34.29 13.46
C LYS A 89 20.15 -33.63 14.07
N ASN A 90 20.19 -33.30 15.36
CA ASN A 90 19.08 -32.64 16.03
C ASN A 90 18.78 -31.27 15.41
N SER A 91 19.81 -30.46 15.13
CA SER A 91 19.61 -29.17 14.44
C SER A 91 19.03 -29.34 13.04
N LEU A 92 19.46 -30.35 12.29
CA LEU A 92 18.97 -30.64 10.95
C LEU A 92 17.49 -31.03 10.95
N PHE A 93 17.05 -31.85 11.92
CA PHE A 93 15.63 -32.20 12.08
C PHE A 93 14.77 -30.99 12.46
N GLU A 94 15.25 -30.10 13.32
CA GLU A 94 14.57 -28.86 13.66
C GLU A 94 14.38 -27.96 12.42
N TYR A 95 15.41 -27.76 11.60
CA TYR A 95 15.29 -26.99 10.36
C TYR A 95 14.34 -27.65 9.36
N GLN A 96 14.37 -28.98 9.24
CA GLN A 96 13.47 -29.71 8.36
C GLN A 96 12.00 -29.55 8.79
N LYS A 97 11.73 -29.58 10.10
CA LYS A 97 10.39 -29.34 10.66
C LYS A 97 9.94 -27.90 10.41
N ASN A 98 10.77 -26.91 10.76
CA ASN A 98 10.48 -25.49 10.56
C ASN A 98 10.29 -25.13 9.08
N ASN A 99 10.98 -25.80 8.17
CA ASN A 99 10.79 -25.61 6.73
C ASN A 99 9.40 -26.07 6.27
N LYS A 100 8.86 -27.17 6.83
CA LYS A 100 7.49 -27.61 6.53
C LYS A 100 6.46 -26.59 7.02
N ASP A 101 6.64 -26.08 8.23
CA ASP A 101 5.75 -25.09 8.84
C ASP A 101 5.83 -23.73 8.11
N SER A 102 7.04 -23.31 7.72
CA SER A 102 7.23 -22.09 6.92
C SER A 102 6.63 -22.22 5.52
N HIS A 103 6.74 -23.40 4.91
CA HIS A 103 6.17 -23.66 3.59
C HIS A 103 4.63 -23.67 3.64
N SER A 104 4.02 -24.26 4.65
CA SER A 104 2.57 -24.25 4.82
C SER A 104 2.05 -22.82 5.03
N LEU A 105 2.70 -22.04 5.89
CA LEU A 105 2.37 -20.63 6.10
C LEU A 105 2.50 -19.79 4.82
N THR A 106 3.59 -19.99 4.07
CA THR A 106 3.83 -19.28 2.80
C THR A 106 2.76 -19.63 1.77
N THR A 107 2.35 -20.90 1.70
CA THR A 107 1.30 -21.35 0.79
C THR A 107 -0.05 -20.73 1.16
N ASN A 108 -0.39 -20.72 2.45
CA ASN A 108 -1.63 -20.10 2.96
C ASN A 108 -1.69 -18.60 2.62
N ILE A 109 -0.62 -17.86 2.89
CA ILE A 109 -0.55 -16.42 2.58
C ILE A 109 -0.65 -16.20 1.06
N MET A 110 0.04 -17.00 0.27
CA MET A 110 0.00 -16.90 -1.19
C MET A 110 -1.39 -17.17 -1.74
N GLU A 111 -2.12 -18.15 -1.20
CA GLU A 111 -3.48 -18.47 -1.62
C GLU A 111 -4.46 -17.34 -1.29
N ILE A 112 -4.40 -16.80 -0.07
CA ILE A 112 -5.22 -15.65 0.36
C ILE A 112 -4.98 -14.45 -0.55
N LEU A 113 -3.72 -14.04 -0.72
CA LEU A 113 -3.38 -12.88 -1.55
C LEU A 113 -3.79 -13.11 -3.02
N ARG A 114 -3.61 -14.32 -3.55
CA ARG A 114 -4.02 -14.66 -4.91
C ARG A 114 -5.55 -14.56 -5.08
N GLY A 115 -6.32 -15.00 -4.08
CA GLY A 115 -7.77 -14.83 -4.03
C GLY A 115 -8.18 -13.35 -4.01
N ASP A 116 -7.52 -12.57 -3.16
CA ASP A 116 -7.78 -11.13 -3.00
C ASP A 116 -7.48 -10.33 -4.26
N PHE A 117 -6.36 -10.60 -4.96
CA PHE A 117 -6.06 -9.92 -6.23
C PHE A 117 -7.08 -10.27 -7.32
N SER A 118 -7.57 -11.51 -7.35
CA SER A 118 -8.61 -11.94 -8.29
C SER A 118 -9.94 -11.24 -8.00
N SER A 119 -10.33 -11.17 -6.72
CA SER A 119 -11.58 -10.51 -6.29
C SER A 119 -11.51 -9.00 -6.50
N ALA A 120 -10.37 -8.35 -6.18
CA ALA A 120 -10.13 -6.94 -6.42
C ALA A 120 -10.22 -6.59 -7.91
N ASN A 121 -9.62 -7.41 -8.79
CA ASN A 121 -9.74 -7.21 -10.24
C ASN A 121 -11.20 -7.31 -10.71
N ASN A 122 -12.00 -8.21 -10.16
CA ASN A 122 -13.44 -8.29 -10.49
C ASN A 122 -14.23 -7.08 -9.98
N ARG A 123 -13.88 -6.55 -8.81
CA ARG A 123 -14.45 -5.31 -8.27
C ARG A 123 -14.10 -4.11 -9.15
N ASP A 124 -12.84 -3.98 -9.56
CA ASP A 124 -12.37 -2.91 -10.45
C ASP A 124 -13.07 -2.99 -11.81
N ASN A 125 -13.25 -4.19 -12.37
CA ASN A 125 -13.99 -4.36 -13.63
C ASN A 125 -15.45 -3.90 -13.52
N THR A 126 -16.11 -4.21 -12.40
CA THR A 126 -17.48 -3.76 -12.14
C THR A 126 -17.54 -2.25 -11.98
N TYR A 127 -16.61 -1.67 -11.20
CA TYR A 127 -16.51 -0.24 -11.00
C TYR A 127 -16.28 0.50 -12.31
N ASN A 128 -15.33 0.02 -13.13
CA ASN A 128 -15.02 0.60 -14.43
C ASN A 128 -16.25 0.62 -15.34
N ARG A 129 -17.02 -0.48 -15.42
CA ARG A 129 -18.27 -0.53 -16.19
C ARG A 129 -19.29 0.49 -15.74
N VAL A 130 -19.53 0.60 -14.44
CA VAL A 130 -20.51 1.56 -13.89
C VAL A 130 -20.03 2.99 -14.09
N SER A 131 -18.74 3.26 -13.89
CA SER A 131 -18.17 4.59 -14.07
C SER A 131 -18.23 5.06 -15.53
N GLU A 132 -17.99 4.18 -16.50
CA GLU A 132 -18.12 4.46 -17.93
C GLU A 132 -19.58 4.70 -18.32
N ASP A 133 -20.52 3.89 -17.84
CA ASP A 133 -21.96 4.09 -18.10
C ASP A 133 -22.44 5.45 -17.56
N LEU A 134 -22.12 5.77 -16.30
CA LEU A 134 -22.46 7.07 -15.70
C LEU A 134 -21.83 8.23 -16.46
N ARG A 135 -20.56 8.11 -16.87
CA ARG A 135 -19.86 9.13 -17.65
C ARG A 135 -20.58 9.38 -18.98
N SER A 136 -20.93 8.33 -19.70
CA SER A 136 -21.65 8.44 -20.98
C SER A 136 -23.02 9.11 -20.80
N ARG A 137 -23.79 8.74 -19.77
CA ARG A 137 -25.10 9.32 -19.47
C ARG A 137 -25.01 10.79 -19.07
N ILE A 138 -24.01 11.16 -18.28
CA ILE A 138 -23.76 12.56 -17.89
C ILE A 138 -23.40 13.40 -19.12
N GLU A 139 -22.58 12.89 -20.04
CA GLU A 139 -22.26 13.60 -21.29
C GLU A 139 -23.50 13.80 -22.17
N VAL A 140 -24.34 12.77 -22.33
CA VAL A 140 -25.60 12.88 -23.07
C VAL A 140 -26.54 13.88 -22.41
N LEU A 141 -26.66 13.86 -21.08
CA LEU A 141 -27.52 14.77 -20.33
C LEU A 141 -27.02 16.22 -20.43
N LYS A 142 -25.70 16.45 -20.36
CA LYS A 142 -25.10 17.77 -20.59
C LYS A 142 -25.46 18.34 -21.95
N ARG A 143 -25.39 17.54 -23.03
CA ARG A 143 -25.79 17.99 -24.37
C ARG A 143 -27.26 18.42 -24.40
N LYS A 144 -28.16 17.61 -23.83
CA LYS A 144 -29.60 17.93 -23.74
C LYS A 144 -29.87 19.18 -22.91
N VAL A 145 -29.22 19.33 -21.75
CA VAL A 145 -29.38 20.51 -20.90
C VAL A 145 -28.92 21.77 -21.63
N ILE A 146 -27.78 21.73 -22.33
CA ILE A 146 -27.30 22.87 -23.13
C ILE A 146 -28.32 23.26 -24.21
N GLU A 147 -28.88 22.29 -24.93
CA GLU A 147 -29.90 22.54 -25.96
C GLU A 147 -31.15 23.21 -25.36
N LYS A 148 -31.65 22.71 -24.21
CA LYS A 148 -32.83 23.29 -23.56
C LYS A 148 -32.55 24.68 -22.98
N VAL A 149 -31.37 24.91 -22.43
CA VAL A 149 -30.93 26.23 -21.96
C VAL A 149 -30.83 27.21 -23.12
N GLN A 150 -30.25 26.82 -24.25
CA GLN A 150 -30.21 27.66 -25.46
C GLN A 150 -31.61 28.03 -25.95
N HIS A 151 -32.54 27.08 -25.95
CA HIS A 151 -33.93 27.33 -26.33
C HIS A 151 -34.61 28.33 -25.38
N ILE A 152 -34.43 28.17 -24.07
CA ILE A 152 -34.96 29.09 -23.05
C ILE A 152 -34.36 30.50 -23.24
N GLN A 153 -33.06 30.61 -23.47
CA GLN A 153 -32.39 31.91 -23.70
C GLN A 153 -32.92 32.62 -24.94
N LEU A 154 -33.22 31.87 -26.01
CA LEU A 154 -33.83 32.42 -27.22
C LEU A 154 -35.25 32.91 -26.93
N LEU A 155 -36.07 32.10 -26.27
CA LEU A 155 -37.43 32.48 -25.89
C LEU A 155 -37.46 33.70 -24.96
N GLN A 156 -36.57 33.77 -23.97
CA GLN A 156 -36.43 34.92 -23.08
C GLN A 156 -36.14 36.22 -23.83
N LYS A 157 -35.26 36.17 -24.84
CA LYS A 157 -34.98 37.32 -25.72
C LYS A 157 -36.19 37.71 -26.56
N ASN A 158 -36.89 36.73 -27.14
CA ASN A 158 -38.08 36.97 -27.95
C ASN A 158 -39.23 37.58 -27.13
N VAL A 159 -39.50 37.03 -25.93
CA VAL A 159 -40.53 37.56 -25.02
C VAL A 159 -40.15 38.95 -24.54
N ARG A 160 -38.87 39.23 -24.26
CA ARG A 160 -38.42 40.59 -23.93
C ARG A 160 -38.72 41.58 -25.06
N ALA A 161 -38.39 41.22 -26.30
CA ALA A 161 -38.68 42.07 -27.47
C ALA A 161 -40.19 42.29 -27.62
N GLN A 162 -40.98 41.22 -27.53
CA GLN A 162 -42.43 41.28 -27.61
C GLN A 162 -43.05 42.16 -26.51
N LEU A 163 -42.55 42.07 -25.27
CA LEU A 163 -43.05 42.88 -24.15
C LEU A 163 -42.83 44.38 -24.39
N VAL A 164 -41.66 44.74 -24.93
CA VAL A 164 -41.36 46.13 -25.28
C VAL A 164 -42.27 46.62 -26.42
N ASP A 165 -42.51 45.79 -27.43
CA ASP A 165 -43.38 46.14 -28.54
C ASP A 165 -44.85 46.25 -28.12
N MET A 166 -45.34 45.38 -27.23
CA MET A 166 -46.67 45.49 -26.64
C MET A 166 -46.81 46.78 -25.82
N LYS A 167 -45.82 47.13 -25.00
CA LYS A 167 -45.82 48.40 -24.24
C LYS A 167 -45.92 49.62 -25.18
N ARG A 168 -45.18 49.61 -26.30
CA ARG A 168 -45.25 50.69 -27.31
C ARG A 168 -46.60 50.74 -28.02
N LEU A 169 -47.10 49.59 -28.43
CA LEU A 169 -48.37 49.47 -29.16
C LEU A 169 -49.55 49.87 -28.27
N GLU A 170 -49.52 49.57 -26.98
CA GLU A 170 -50.55 49.95 -26.02
C GLU A 170 -50.70 51.48 -25.92
N VAL A 171 -49.57 52.20 -25.82
CA VAL A 171 -49.55 53.67 -25.80
C VAL A 171 -49.98 54.26 -27.15
N ASP A 172 -49.53 53.68 -28.27
CA ASP A 172 -49.94 54.11 -29.62
C ASP A 172 -51.46 53.95 -29.83
N ILE A 173 -52.03 52.82 -29.42
CA ILE A 173 -53.47 52.56 -29.50
C ILE A 173 -54.25 53.51 -28.59
N ASP A 174 -53.77 53.78 -27.37
CA ASP A 174 -54.41 54.74 -26.46
C ASP A 174 -54.47 56.15 -27.06
N ILE A 175 -53.37 56.62 -27.65
CA ILE A 175 -53.33 57.90 -28.37
C ILE A 175 -54.30 57.89 -29.56
N LYS A 176 -54.31 56.81 -30.36
CA LYS A 176 -55.20 56.65 -31.51
C LYS A 176 -56.68 56.65 -31.10
N ILE A 177 -57.05 55.95 -30.05
CA ILE A 177 -58.42 55.94 -29.51
C ILE A 177 -58.81 57.35 -29.03
N ARG A 178 -57.92 58.05 -28.32
CA ARG A 178 -58.16 59.41 -27.84
C ARG A 178 -58.31 60.41 -29.00
N SER A 179 -57.58 60.22 -30.10
CA SER A 179 -57.67 61.07 -31.30
C SER A 179 -59.06 61.03 -31.95
N CYS A 180 -59.79 59.92 -31.85
CA CYS A 180 -61.14 59.78 -32.39
C CYS A 180 -62.18 60.67 -31.70
N ARG A 181 -61.88 61.27 -30.53
CA ARG A 181 -62.81 62.15 -29.82
C ARG A 181 -63.24 63.39 -30.63
N GLY A 182 -62.41 63.83 -31.57
CA GLY A 182 -62.73 64.95 -32.48
C GLY A 182 -63.45 64.54 -33.76
N SER A 183 -63.59 63.24 -34.04
CA SER A 183 -64.11 62.72 -35.31
C SER A 183 -65.31 61.78 -35.15
N CYS A 184 -65.45 61.11 -34.00
CA CYS A 184 -66.53 60.16 -33.71
C CYS A 184 -67.50 60.71 -32.66
N SER A 185 -68.74 60.20 -32.67
CA SER A 185 -69.79 60.61 -31.72
C SER A 185 -69.51 60.23 -30.27
N ARG A 186 -68.71 59.18 -30.04
CA ARG A 186 -68.27 58.71 -28.73
C ARG A 186 -66.81 58.29 -28.77
N ALA A 187 -66.07 58.58 -27.70
CA ALA A 187 -64.71 58.11 -27.49
C ALA A 187 -64.68 57.14 -26.30
N LEU A 188 -63.92 56.04 -26.43
CA LEU A 188 -63.73 55.08 -25.36
C LEU A 188 -62.76 55.67 -24.32
N ALA A 189 -63.24 55.87 -23.10
CA ALA A 189 -62.39 56.23 -21.97
C ALA A 189 -61.71 54.96 -21.43
N ARG A 190 -60.38 54.90 -21.50
CA ARG A 190 -59.54 53.83 -20.95
C ARG A 190 -58.27 54.43 -20.39
N GLU A 191 -57.70 53.78 -19.39
CA GLU A 191 -56.38 54.10 -18.85
C GLU A 191 -55.43 52.94 -19.14
N VAL A 192 -54.19 53.29 -19.45
CA VAL A 192 -53.11 52.34 -19.71
C VAL A 192 -52.26 52.23 -18.47
N ASP A 193 -52.17 51.03 -17.90
CA ASP A 193 -51.27 50.76 -16.78
C ASP A 193 -49.86 50.43 -17.28
N LEU A 194 -49.00 51.45 -17.32
CA LEU A 194 -47.58 51.29 -17.66
C LEU A 194 -46.77 50.67 -16.53
N LYS A 195 -47.27 50.68 -15.30
CA LYS A 195 -46.55 50.20 -14.12
C LYS A 195 -46.42 48.69 -14.14
N ASP A 196 -47.49 47.98 -14.53
CA ASP A 196 -47.48 46.52 -14.71
C ASP A 196 -46.41 46.09 -15.72
N TYR A 197 -46.34 46.74 -16.88
CA TYR A 197 -45.31 46.44 -17.88
C TYR A 197 -43.89 46.65 -17.36
N GLU A 198 -43.64 47.68 -16.54
CA GLU A 198 -42.33 47.90 -15.93
C GLU A 198 -41.96 46.86 -14.89
N ASP A 199 -42.93 46.42 -14.09
CA ASP A 199 -42.72 45.38 -13.08
C ASP A 199 -42.44 44.02 -13.74
N GLN A 200 -43.18 43.67 -14.79
CA GLN A 200 -42.93 42.49 -15.61
C GLN A 200 -41.55 42.54 -16.26
N GLN A 201 -41.13 43.69 -16.78
CA GLN A 201 -39.82 43.86 -17.39
C GLN A 201 -38.68 43.71 -16.36
N LYS A 202 -38.84 44.29 -15.16
CA LYS A 202 -37.88 44.12 -14.06
C LYS A 202 -37.75 42.65 -13.64
N GLN A 203 -38.88 41.96 -13.50
CA GLN A 203 -38.89 40.54 -13.15
C GLN A 203 -38.21 39.69 -14.23
N LEU A 204 -38.46 39.97 -15.51
CA LEU A 204 -37.83 39.26 -16.62
C LEU A 204 -36.31 39.47 -16.67
N GLU A 205 -35.83 40.70 -16.47
CA GLU A 205 -34.39 40.99 -16.40
C GLU A 205 -33.71 40.25 -15.24
N GLN A 206 -34.36 40.21 -14.07
CA GLN A 206 -33.84 39.49 -12.91
C GLN A 206 -33.67 37.99 -13.18
N VAL A 207 -34.56 37.38 -13.96
CA VAL A 207 -34.48 35.96 -14.33
C VAL A 207 -33.39 35.71 -15.37
N ILE A 208 -33.26 36.60 -16.36
CA ILE A 208 -32.25 36.45 -17.44
C ILE A 208 -30.82 36.65 -16.91
N ALA A 209 -30.64 37.44 -15.85
CA ALA A 209 -29.35 37.64 -15.22
C ALA A 209 -28.77 36.38 -14.54
N LYS A 210 -29.58 35.33 -14.33
CA LYS A 210 -29.11 34.07 -13.73
C LYS A 210 -28.49 33.17 -14.80
N ASP A 211 -27.27 32.70 -14.56
CA ASP A 211 -26.64 31.73 -15.44
C ASP A 211 -27.31 30.35 -15.28
N LEU A 212 -27.76 29.80 -16.40
CA LEU A 212 -28.42 28.50 -16.48
C LEU A 212 -27.47 27.42 -17.01
N LEU A 213 -26.27 27.80 -17.47
CA LEU A 213 -25.32 26.83 -17.99
C LEU A 213 -24.66 26.06 -16.83
N PRO A 214 -24.46 24.75 -16.98
CA PRO A 214 -23.67 23.99 -16.02
C PRO A 214 -22.23 24.54 -16.02
N SER A 215 -21.64 24.66 -14.83
CA SER A 215 -20.24 25.08 -14.65
C SER A 215 -19.33 24.33 -15.61
N ARG A 216 -18.41 25.07 -16.27
CA ARG A 216 -17.37 24.54 -17.16
C ARG A 216 -16.33 23.71 -16.38
N ASP A 217 -16.76 22.64 -15.73
CA ASP A 217 -15.82 21.67 -15.17
C ASP A 217 -15.20 20.88 -16.31
N ARG A 218 -13.90 21.11 -16.47
CA ARG A 218 -12.97 20.48 -17.42
C ARG A 218 -13.23 18.98 -17.46
N GLN A 219 -13.74 18.50 -18.60
CA GLN A 219 -14.34 17.16 -18.71
C GLN A 219 -13.36 16.01 -18.90
N HIS A 220 -12.05 16.23 -18.90
CA HIS A 220 -11.11 15.15 -19.14
C HIS A 220 -10.02 15.19 -18.08
N LEU A 221 -10.29 14.57 -16.92
CA LEU A 221 -9.16 14.05 -16.15
C LEU A 221 -8.42 13.08 -17.08
N PRO A 222 -7.10 13.23 -17.25
CA PRO A 222 -6.32 12.35 -18.11
C PRO A 222 -6.56 10.91 -17.67
N LEU A 223 -6.70 10.02 -18.67
CA LEU A 223 -6.87 8.58 -18.48
C LEU A 223 -5.78 8.09 -17.52
N HIS A 224 -6.16 7.76 -16.30
CA HIS A 224 -5.22 7.23 -15.33
C HIS A 224 -4.89 5.80 -15.79
N SER A 225 -3.70 5.59 -16.35
CA SER A 225 -3.27 4.27 -16.77
C SER A 225 -3.24 3.35 -15.56
N SER A 226 -4.18 2.41 -15.48
CA SER A 226 -4.18 1.39 -14.43
C SER A 226 -2.96 0.49 -14.63
N LEU A 227 -2.25 0.19 -13.53
CA LEU A 227 -0.96 -0.48 -13.52
C LEU A 227 -0.98 -1.92 -14.10
N GLY A 228 -2.18 -2.47 -14.37
CA GLY A 228 -2.38 -3.82 -14.89
C GLY A 228 -1.86 -4.06 -16.31
N ASP A 229 -1.78 -3.03 -17.15
CA ASP A 229 -1.28 -3.17 -18.53
C ASP A 229 0.25 -3.21 -18.62
N ARG A 230 0.96 -2.62 -17.64
CA ARG A 230 2.43 -2.60 -17.65
C ARG A 230 3.01 -3.98 -17.41
N ALA A 231 2.43 -4.77 -16.51
CA ALA A 231 2.85 -6.16 -16.26
C ALA A 231 2.59 -7.09 -17.47
N ARG A 232 1.51 -6.84 -18.22
CA ARG A 232 1.13 -7.66 -19.39
C ARG A 232 2.01 -7.37 -20.61
N LEU A 233 2.50 -6.13 -20.77
CA LEU A 233 3.47 -5.75 -21.80
C LEU A 233 4.86 -6.38 -21.57
N HIS A 234 5.36 -6.40 -20.33
CA HIS A 234 6.65 -7.02 -20.00
C HIS A 234 6.69 -8.55 -20.23
N LEU A 235 5.54 -9.25 -20.11
CA LEU A 235 5.49 -10.69 -20.38
C LEU A 235 5.47 -11.02 -21.88
N LYS A 236 4.87 -10.15 -22.72
CA LYS A 236 4.84 -10.30 -24.19
C LYS A 236 6.20 -10.03 -24.84
N THR A 237 6.96 -9.06 -24.35
CA THR A 237 8.32 -8.77 -24.84
C THR A 237 9.30 -9.91 -24.56
N ASN A 238 9.20 -10.56 -23.40
CA ASN A 238 10.04 -11.72 -23.06
C ASN A 238 9.72 -12.98 -23.88
N LYS A 239 8.44 -13.23 -24.21
CA LYS A 239 8.06 -14.34 -25.09
C LYS A 239 8.53 -14.13 -26.54
N THR A 240 8.48 -12.91 -27.06
CA THR A 240 8.97 -12.59 -28.41
C THR A 240 10.51 -12.63 -28.48
N ALA A 241 11.22 -12.19 -27.44
CA ALA A 241 12.68 -12.31 -27.33
C ALA A 241 13.16 -13.78 -27.28
N LYS A 242 12.46 -14.67 -26.53
CA LYS A 242 12.77 -16.11 -26.55
C LYS A 242 12.50 -16.75 -27.92
N LYS A 243 11.44 -16.34 -28.62
CA LYS A 243 11.11 -16.87 -29.96
C LYS A 243 12.11 -16.41 -31.02
N LYS A 244 12.62 -15.18 -30.94
CA LYS A 244 13.72 -14.68 -31.80
C LYS A 244 15.07 -15.36 -31.52
N LYS A 245 15.41 -15.65 -30.25
CA LYS A 245 16.63 -16.42 -29.92
C LYS A 245 16.58 -17.87 -30.42
N LYS A 246 15.39 -18.51 -30.45
CA LYS A 246 15.23 -19.87 -30.97
C LYS A 246 15.31 -19.96 -32.51
N LYS A 247 14.99 -18.88 -33.23
CA LYS A 247 15.11 -18.78 -34.70
C LYS A 247 16.52 -18.43 -35.20
N LYS A 248 17.41 -17.93 -34.33
CA LYS A 248 18.82 -17.62 -34.65
C LYS A 248 19.79 -18.78 -34.35
N LYS A 249 19.28 -19.93 -33.89
CA LYS A 249 20.03 -21.13 -33.51
C LYS A 249 19.75 -22.35 -34.41
N LYS A 250 19.03 -22.13 -35.52
CA LYS A 250 18.94 -23.03 -36.68
C LYS A 250 19.49 -22.26 -37.86
#